data_AF-A0A937XAZ0-F1
#
_entry.id   AF-A0A937XAZ0-F1
#
_cell.length_a   1.000
_cell.length_b   1.000
_cell.length_c   1.000
_cell.angle_alpha   90.00
_cell.angle_beta   90.00
_cell.angle_gamma   90.00
#
_symmetry.space_group_name_H-M   'P 1'
#
loop_
_entity.id
_entity.type
_entity.pdbx_description
1 polymer ?
#
loop_
_entity_poly.entity_id
_entity_poly.type
_entity_poly.pdbx_seq_one_letter_code
_entity_poly.pdbx_strand_id
1 'polypeptide(L)'
;MRWVVLLVVGLACGLLATAAMELPRKGDPGSPASVGVAAAYTARAMAETKTPNIVTAVLADYRGYDTMGESFVVFSAALACLLILVPPAISARGRREDAARAGRGGAAARGGGREA
;
A
#
# COMPACT_ATOMS: atom_id res chain seq x y z
N MET A 1 12.30 18.02 -22.65
CA MET A 1 11.90 17.01 -21.65
C MET A 1 10.78 16.08 -22.12
N ARG A 2 9.63 16.57 -22.61
CA ARG A 2 8.51 15.68 -23.05
C ARG A 2 8.91 14.62 -24.08
N TRP A 3 9.70 15.00 -25.09
CA TRP A 3 10.23 14.08 -26.12
C TRP A 3 11.16 13.00 -25.56
N VAL A 4 11.97 13.35 -24.55
CA VAL A 4 12.85 12.39 -23.87
C VAL A 4 12.02 11.38 -23.08
N VAL A 5 10.96 11.82 -22.40
CA VAL A 5 10.04 10.93 -21.69
C VAL A 5 9.34 9.97 -22.65
N LEU A 6 8.84 10.48 -23.79
CA LEU A 6 8.19 9.65 -24.80
C LEU A 6 9.16 8.61 -25.41
N LEU A 7 10.41 8.98 -25.64
CA LEU A 7 11.44 8.04 -26.10
C LEU A 7 11.72 6.94 -25.07
N VAL A 8 11.85 7.30 -23.79
CA VAL A 8 12.11 6.32 -22.72
C VAL A 8 10.94 5.35 -22.56
N VAL A 9 9.70 5.86 -22.53
CA VAL A 9 8.50 5.01 -22.45
C VAL A 9 8.37 4.14 -23.70
N GLY A 10 8.58 4.70 -24.88
CA GLY A 10 8.55 3.96 -26.14
C GLY A 10 9.57 2.83 -26.18
N LEU A 11 10.80 3.09 -25.72
CA LEU A 11 11.85 2.08 -25.61
C LEU A 11 11.46 0.96 -24.62
N ALA A 12 10.97 1.34 -23.43
CA ALA A 12 10.52 0.37 -22.43
C ALA A 12 9.37 -0.50 -22.94
N CYS A 13 8.36 0.11 -23.58
CA CYS A 13 7.27 -0.62 -24.22
C CYS A 13 7.78 -1.56 -25.33
N GLY A 14 8.71 -1.10 -26.17
CA GLY A 14 9.34 -1.92 -27.21
C GLY A 14 10.04 -3.14 -26.62
N LEU A 15 10.84 -2.94 -25.57
CA LEU A 15 11.54 -4.02 -24.85
C LEU A 15 10.56 -5.04 -24.25
N LEU A 16 9.50 -4.56 -23.59
CA LEU A 16 8.48 -5.43 -23.02
C LEU A 16 7.69 -6.18 -24.11
N ALA A 17 7.43 -5.54 -25.24
CA ALA A 17 6.77 -6.19 -26.38
C ALA A 17 7.64 -7.30 -26.98
N THR A 18 8.95 -7.08 -27.14
CA THR A 18 9.86 -8.13 -27.61
C THR A 18 9.93 -9.31 -26.65
N ALA A 19 9.97 -9.06 -25.34
CA ALA A 19 9.95 -10.12 -24.33
C ALA A 19 8.61 -10.89 -24.35
N ALA A 20 7.49 -10.20 -24.57
CA ALA A 20 6.18 -10.84 -24.67
C ALA A 20 6.06 -11.76 -25.89
N MET A 21 6.75 -11.45 -27.00
CA MET A 21 6.78 -12.28 -28.20
C MET A 21 7.54 -13.60 -28.00
N GLU A 22 8.43 -13.69 -27.00
CA GLU A 22 9.18 -14.90 -26.66
C GLU A 22 8.46 -15.82 -25.68
N LEU A 23 7.24 -15.47 -25.24
CA LEU A 23 6.47 -16.31 -24.33
C LEU A 23 6.06 -17.64 -25.00
N PRO A 24 5.98 -18.74 -24.22
CA PRO A 24 5.49 -20.02 -24.71
C PRO A 24 4.10 -19.91 -25.35
N ARG A 25 3.80 -20.82 -26.29
CA ARG A 25 2.49 -20.84 -26.92
C ARG A 25 1.42 -21.07 -25.87
N LYS A 26 0.33 -20.31 -25.95
CA LYS A 26 -0.78 -20.40 -25.01
C LYS A 26 -1.31 -21.84 -24.96
N GLY A 27 -1.40 -22.40 -23.76
CA GLY A 27 -1.89 -23.76 -23.53
C GLY A 27 -0.86 -24.87 -23.74
N ASP A 28 0.42 -24.54 -23.97
CA ASP A 28 1.49 -25.54 -24.03
C ASP A 28 1.68 -26.24 -22.67
N PRO A 29 1.43 -27.57 -22.58
CA PRO A 29 1.62 -28.34 -21.34
C PRO A 29 3.08 -28.39 -20.89
N GLY A 30 4.03 -28.21 -21.81
CA GLY A 30 5.47 -28.15 -21.53
C GLY A 30 5.95 -26.76 -21.11
N SER A 31 5.06 -25.77 -21.03
CA SER A 31 5.45 -24.41 -20.63
C SER A 31 5.96 -24.39 -19.18
N PRO A 32 6.93 -23.52 -18.84
CA PRO A 32 7.43 -23.38 -17.47
C PRO A 32 6.33 -23.08 -16.44
N ALA A 33 5.28 -22.39 -16.87
CA ALA A 33 4.11 -22.09 -16.04
C ALA A 33 3.25 -23.33 -15.72
N SER A 34 3.34 -24.40 -16.51
CA SER A 34 2.52 -25.61 -16.38
C SER A 34 3.25 -26.79 -15.71
N VAL A 35 4.57 -26.91 -15.86
CA VAL A 35 5.32 -28.08 -15.38
C VAL A 35 5.95 -27.91 -13.99
N GLY A 36 6.16 -26.66 -13.55
CA GLY A 36 6.88 -26.35 -12.32
C GLY A 36 5.99 -26.35 -11.07
N VAL A 37 6.12 -25.29 -10.26
CA VAL A 37 5.41 -25.13 -8.99
C VAL A 37 3.89 -25.20 -9.16
N ALA A 38 3.35 -24.73 -10.30
CA ALA A 38 1.93 -24.81 -10.61
C ALA A 38 1.42 -26.27 -10.61
N ALA A 39 2.14 -27.20 -11.25
CA ALA A 39 1.78 -28.62 -11.24
C ALA A 39 1.78 -29.19 -9.81
N ALA A 40 2.77 -28.80 -9.01
CA ALA A 40 2.87 -29.23 -7.61
C ALA A 40 1.68 -28.71 -6.78
N TYR A 41 1.31 -27.44 -6.93
CA TYR A 41 0.13 -26.87 -6.26
C TYR A 41 -1.15 -27.58 -6.68
N THR A 42 -1.38 -27.79 -7.98
CA THR A 42 -2.61 -28.46 -8.45
C THR A 42 -2.71 -29.90 -7.95
N ALA A 43 -1.59 -30.63 -7.85
CA ALA A 43 -1.58 -32.01 -7.38
C ALA A 43 -1.76 -32.14 -5.86
N ARG A 44 -1.24 -31.19 -5.08
CA ARG A 44 -1.07 -31.35 -3.62
C ARG A 44 -1.92 -30.42 -2.75
N ALA A 45 -2.46 -29.33 -3.30
CA ALA A 45 -3.17 -28.31 -2.52
C ALA A 45 -4.32 -28.87 -1.67
N MET A 46 -5.11 -29.80 -2.21
CA MET A 46 -6.21 -30.41 -1.45
C MET A 46 -5.71 -31.18 -0.22
N ALA A 47 -4.64 -31.96 -0.39
CA ALA A 47 -4.09 -32.77 0.70
C ALA A 47 -3.42 -31.90 1.77
N GLU A 48 -2.78 -30.81 1.36
CA GLU A 48 -1.95 -29.97 2.26
C GLU A 48 -2.77 -28.86 2.94
N THR A 49 -3.69 -28.22 2.22
CA THR A 49 -4.42 -27.01 2.71
C THR A 49 -5.86 -27.31 3.09
N LYS A 50 -6.40 -28.47 2.68
CA LYS A 50 -7.81 -28.87 2.86
C LYS A 50 -8.80 -27.86 2.26
N THR A 51 -8.36 -27.05 1.28
CA THR A 51 -9.18 -26.03 0.63
C THR A 51 -9.49 -26.44 -0.82
N PRO A 52 -10.77 -26.55 -1.21
CA PRO A 52 -11.17 -26.96 -2.57
C PRO A 52 -10.80 -25.95 -3.66
N ASN A 53 -10.64 -24.67 -3.30
CA ASN A 53 -10.24 -23.64 -4.23
C ASN A 53 -8.72 -23.51 -4.27
N ILE A 54 -8.10 -23.95 -5.36
CA ILE A 54 -6.66 -23.86 -5.58
C ILE A 54 -6.12 -22.44 -5.49
N VAL A 55 -6.87 -21.43 -5.95
CA VAL A 55 -6.43 -20.03 -5.92
C VAL A 55 -6.36 -19.55 -4.48
N THR A 56 -7.37 -19.86 -3.66
CA THR A 56 -7.36 -19.52 -2.23
C THR A 56 -6.23 -20.25 -1.50
N ALA A 57 -6.02 -21.54 -1.78
CA ALA A 57 -4.92 -22.30 -1.21
C ALA A 57 -3.55 -21.69 -1.55
N VAL A 58 -3.36 -21.23 -2.78
CA VAL A 58 -2.12 -20.55 -3.18
C VAL A 58 -1.96 -19.20 -2.49
N LEU A 59 -2.99 -18.36 -2.46
CA LEU A 59 -2.89 -17.00 -1.90
C LEU A 59 -2.79 -16.98 -0.38
N ALA A 60 -3.49 -17.89 0.32
CA ALA A 60 -3.55 -17.90 1.78
C ALA A 60 -2.49 -18.82 2.41
N ASP A 61 -2.30 -20.03 1.89
CA ASP A 61 -1.43 -21.03 2.52
C ASP A 61 -0.01 -21.00 1.92
N TYR A 62 0.13 -21.12 0.59
CA TYR A 62 1.47 -21.21 -0.03
C TYR A 62 2.17 -19.85 -0.17
N ARG A 63 1.42 -18.79 -0.45
CA ARG A 63 1.91 -17.41 -0.68
C ARG A 63 1.26 -16.40 0.26
N GLY A 64 0.87 -16.84 1.46
CA GLY A 64 0.21 -16.01 2.48
C GLY A 64 0.96 -14.71 2.83
N TYR A 65 2.30 -14.73 2.80
CA TYR A 65 3.10 -13.53 3.08
C TYR A 65 2.91 -12.41 2.05
N ASP A 66 2.70 -12.75 0.77
CA ASP A 66 2.47 -11.78 -0.31
C ASP A 66 1.12 -11.07 -0.08
N THR A 67 0.06 -11.86 0.16
CA THR A 67 -1.30 -11.37 0.46
C THR A 67 -1.38 -10.60 1.79
N MET A 68 -0.62 -11.01 2.81
CA MET A 68 -0.51 -10.29 4.07
C MET A 68 0.18 -8.93 3.86
N GLY A 69 1.21 -8.87 3.02
CA GLY A 69 1.85 -7.62 2.60
C GLY A 69 0.88 -6.68 1.90
N GLU A 70 0.11 -7.19 0.92
CA GLU A 70 -0.95 -6.42 0.26
C GLU A 70 -1.96 -5.86 1.26
N SER A 71 -2.39 -6.67 2.23
CA SER A 71 -3.31 -6.25 3.28
C SER A 71 -2.74 -5.11 4.14
N PHE A 72 -1.44 -5.15 4.47
CA PHE A 72 -0.78 -4.06 5.18
C PHE A 72 -0.69 -2.77 4.36
N VAL A 73 -0.44 -2.87 3.05
CA VAL A 73 -0.41 -1.72 2.14
C VAL A 73 -1.80 -1.05 2.11
N VAL A 74 -2.86 -1.84 1.89
CA VAL A 74 -4.24 -1.31 1.86
C VAL A 74 -4.64 -0.74 3.22
N PHE A 75 -4.32 -1.43 4.31
CA PHE A 75 -4.57 -0.94 5.67
C PHE A 75 -3.87 0.40 5.93
N SER A 76 -2.60 0.52 5.55
CA SER A 76 -1.82 1.75 5.73
C SER A 76 -2.37 2.90 4.88
N ALA A 77 -2.76 2.62 3.63
CA ALA A 77 -3.41 3.60 2.77
C ALA A 77 -4.75 4.08 3.35
N ALA A 78 -5.57 3.15 3.85
CA ALA A 78 -6.84 3.47 4.50
C ALA A 78 -6.64 4.31 5.77
N LEU A 79 -5.64 3.96 6.60
CA LEU A 79 -5.28 4.72 7.79
C LEU A 79 -4.79 6.13 7.44
N ALA A 80 -3.96 6.27 6.42
CA ALA A 80 -3.50 7.58 5.93
C ALA A 80 -4.68 8.45 5.49
N CYS A 81 -5.62 7.90 4.71
CA CYS A 81 -6.84 8.59 4.30
C CYS A 81 -7.70 9.00 5.52
N LEU A 82 -7.85 8.12 6.51
CA LEU A 82 -8.58 8.42 7.74
C LEU A 82 -7.93 9.59 8.50
N LEU A 83 -6.61 9.57 8.69
CA LEU A 83 -5.88 10.64 9.37
C LEU A 83 -5.99 12.00 8.66
N ILE A 84 -6.08 12.00 7.33
CA ILE A 84 -6.30 13.21 6.54
C ILE A 84 -7.75 13.71 6.66
N LEU A 85 -8.73 12.79 6.67
CA LEU A 85 -10.15 13.12 6.61
C LEU A 85 -10.78 13.41 7.98
N VAL A 86 -10.24 12.85 9.07
CA VAL A 86 -10.79 13.01 10.42
C VAL A 86 -10.76 14.50 10.83
N PRO A 87 -11.93 15.11 11.11
CA PRO A 87 -12.01 16.50 11.52
C PRO A 87 -11.23 16.77 12.81
N PRO A 88 -10.75 18.00 13.02
CA PRO A 88 -9.84 18.34 14.12
C PRO A 88 -10.55 18.44 15.47
N ALA A 89 -11.26 17.41 15.94
CA ALA A 89 -11.67 17.34 17.34
C ALA A 89 -10.44 17.15 18.26
N ILE A 90 -9.43 16.41 17.77
CA ILE A 90 -8.15 16.20 18.45
C ILE A 90 -7.26 17.46 18.39
N SER A 91 -7.29 18.20 17.27
CA SER A 91 -6.47 19.42 17.07
C SER A 91 -7.15 20.71 17.61
N ALA A 92 -8.47 20.74 17.75
CA ALA A 92 -9.16 21.87 18.40
C ALA A 92 -8.88 21.96 19.90
N ARG A 93 -8.61 20.84 20.58
CA ARG A 93 -8.28 20.84 22.01
C ARG A 93 -6.92 21.49 22.29
N GLY A 94 -5.89 21.12 21.52
CA GLY A 94 -4.56 21.74 21.61
C GLY A 94 -4.59 23.25 21.34
N ARG A 95 -5.26 23.68 20.26
CA ARG A 95 -5.40 25.12 19.95
C ARG A 95 -6.17 25.91 21.02
N ARG A 96 -7.16 25.31 21.68
CA ARG A 96 -7.88 25.93 22.79
C ARG A 96 -7.01 26.03 24.05
N GLU A 97 -6.21 25.02 24.34
CA GLU A 97 -5.26 25.02 25.46
C GLU A 97 -4.11 26.04 25.24
N ASP A 98 -3.58 26.15 24.03
CA ASP A 98 -2.55 27.13 23.65
C ASP A 98 -3.09 28.57 23.71
N ALA A 99 -4.30 28.80 23.18
CA ALA A 99 -4.98 30.10 23.27
C ALA A 99 -5.26 30.51 24.73
N ALA A 100 -5.65 29.54 25.58
CA ALA A 100 -5.88 29.78 27.00
C ALA A 100 -4.59 30.10 27.79
N ARG A 101 -3.43 29.56 27.38
CA ARG A 101 -2.12 29.90 27.96
C ARG A 101 -1.63 31.28 27.51
N ALA A 102 -1.80 31.63 26.24
CA ALA A 102 -1.45 32.95 25.70
C ALA A 102 -2.24 34.09 26.38
N GLY A 103 -3.52 33.88 26.67
CA GLY A 103 -4.35 34.86 27.38
C GLY A 103 -3.91 35.12 28.84
N ARG A 104 -3.34 34.12 29.52
CA ARG A 104 -2.86 34.27 30.91
C ARG A 104 -1.52 35.02 31.00
N GLY A 105 -0.63 34.84 30.01
CA GLY A 105 0.65 35.56 29.94
C GLY A 105 0.50 37.07 29.70
N GLY A 106 -0.48 37.47 28.87
CA GLY A 106 -0.77 38.88 28.61
C GLY A 106 -1.44 39.62 29.77
N ALA A 107 -2.20 38.92 30.61
CA ALA A 107 -2.83 39.49 31.80
C ALA A 107 -1.81 39.76 32.93
N ALA A 108 -0.81 38.89 33.10
CA ALA A 108 0.24 39.08 34.10
C ALA A 108 1.17 40.28 33.77
N ALA A 109 1.43 40.55 32.49
CA ALA A 109 2.29 41.67 32.07
C ALA A 109 1.65 43.06 32.22
N ARG A 110 0.32 43.15 32.33
CA ARG A 110 -0.41 44.43 32.44
C ARG A 110 -0.67 44.89 33.89
N GLY A 111 -0.33 44.09 34.89
CA GLY A 111 -0.56 44.41 36.31
C GLY A 111 0.58 45.16 37.01
N GLY A 112 1.77 45.29 36.41
CA GLY A 112 2.98 45.79 37.08
C GLY A 112 3.33 47.27 36.87
N GLY A 113 2.43 48.10 36.33
CA GLY A 113 2.76 49.43 35.80
C GLY A 113 1.98 50.62 36.36
N ARG A 114 1.42 50.53 37.58
CA ARG A 114 0.69 51.65 38.21
C ARG A 114 1.02 51.80 39.69
N GLU A 115 2.27 52.13 40.02
CA GLU A 115 2.62 52.80 41.28
C GLU A 115 3.77 53.78 41.01
N ALA A 116 3.41 55.06 40.79
CA ALA A 116 4.28 56.24 40.90
C ALA A 116 3.39 57.48 41.03
#